data_AF-A0A7W0T3U4-F1
#
_entry.id   AF-A0A7W0T3U4-F1
#
_cell.length_a   1.000
_cell.length_b   1.000
_cell.length_c   1.000
_cell.angle_alpha   90.00
_cell.angle_beta   90.00
_cell.angle_gamma   90.00
#
_symmetry.space_group_name_H-M   'P 1'
#
loop_
_entity.id
_entity.type
_entity.pdbx_description
1 polymer ?
#
loop_
_entity_poly.entity_id
_entity_poly.type
_entity_poly.pdbx_seq_one_letter_code
_entity_poly.pdbx_strand_id
1 'polypeptide(L)'
;MKCSKCQSDCTYPQRSDGRCPTCKHRFAFEPRTGDIISDAGFQSALDAVSSFGSVRFLPDHVYYELARRRKASGVPRTVMFAFSGVAVVAAIVATPLLLLGAATFAGIGAMLKPRPTLNVERSTFDTMWRRWIAINGQPKGLIVRREAAGTPYRHSDVQHYSFDRAVICDRPETVDLLLANNFHFENNCAVLAVTGYPEHAFSLVREMLKNNPRLSVYALHDATPEGCGLAHRLASDERWFRGSARVVEVGMRPAHARKFKGVWTAASGTVDKRYVTDDERMWLEKYRCELAAIRPEQVIKRLFTAITTEATLEQASTYVESGGDYWVDSYSFSKDSQASDGGDDSFG
;
A
#
# COMPACT_ATOMS: atom_id res chain seq x y z
N MET A 1 -11.91 23.68 -12.73
CA MET A 1 -11.24 22.36 -12.69
C MET A 1 -10.48 22.23 -13.99
N LYS A 2 -9.28 21.65 -13.95
CA LYS A 2 -8.45 21.47 -15.15
C LYS A 2 -8.96 20.28 -15.96
N CYS A 3 -8.97 20.41 -17.29
CA CYS A 3 -9.23 19.29 -18.19
C CYS A 3 -8.04 18.32 -18.18
N SER A 4 -8.28 17.02 -17.94
CA SER A 4 -7.23 16.00 -17.97
C SER A 4 -6.53 15.88 -19.33
N LYS A 5 -7.22 16.22 -20.42
CA LYS A 5 -6.70 16.10 -21.80
C LYS A 5 -5.89 17.31 -22.27
N CYS A 6 -6.42 18.53 -22.10
CA CYS A 6 -5.79 19.75 -22.63
C CYS A 6 -5.33 20.73 -21.54
N GLN A 7 -5.47 20.38 -20.27
CA GLN A 7 -5.03 21.17 -19.11
C GLN A 7 -5.65 22.56 -18.97
N SER A 8 -6.63 22.92 -19.80
CA SER A 8 -7.33 24.20 -19.69
C SER A 8 -8.22 24.26 -18.45
N ASP A 9 -8.22 25.42 -17.80
CA ASP A 9 -9.08 25.69 -16.65
C ASP A 9 -10.52 25.93 -17.09
N CYS A 10 -11.41 25.03 -16.68
CA CYS A 10 -12.83 25.08 -17.02
C CYS A 10 -13.63 25.44 -15.77
N THR A 11 -14.42 26.51 -15.82
CA THR A 11 -15.39 26.85 -14.75
C THR A 11 -16.62 25.94 -14.84
N TYR A 12 -17.41 25.85 -13.78
CA TYR A 12 -18.60 24.99 -13.75
C TYR A 12 -19.68 25.39 -14.78
N PRO A 13 -20.03 26.68 -14.97
CA PRO A 13 -21.00 27.07 -15.99
C PRO A 13 -20.57 26.74 -17.42
N GLN A 14 -19.27 26.74 -17.71
CA GLN A 14 -18.72 26.45 -19.04
C GLN A 14 -18.77 24.97 -19.44
N ARG A 15 -19.12 24.08 -18.50
CA ARG A 15 -19.14 22.62 -18.71
C ARG A 15 -20.48 22.01 -18.34
N SER A 16 -21.56 22.76 -18.54
CA SER A 16 -22.94 22.31 -18.26
C SER A 16 -23.32 21.04 -19.05
N ASP A 17 -22.69 20.80 -20.20
CA ASP A 17 -22.83 19.59 -21.02
C ASP A 17 -21.87 18.45 -20.62
N GLY A 18 -21.09 18.64 -19.56
CA GLY A 18 -20.08 17.69 -19.10
C GLY A 18 -18.86 17.59 -20.02
N ARG A 19 -18.59 18.59 -20.86
CA ARG A 19 -17.44 18.62 -21.77
C ARG A 19 -16.55 19.84 -21.56
N CYS A 20 -15.28 19.71 -21.93
CA CYS A 20 -14.34 20.82 -21.94
C CYS A 20 -14.72 21.82 -23.07
N PRO A 21 -14.85 23.12 -22.79
CA PRO A 21 -15.17 24.12 -23.82
C PRO A 21 -14.11 24.21 -24.92
N THR A 22 -12.84 23.96 -24.59
CA THR A 22 -11.68 24.06 -25.49
C THR A 22 -11.53 22.83 -26.38
N CYS A 23 -11.42 21.62 -25.81
CA CYS A 23 -11.10 20.40 -26.56
C CYS A 23 -12.28 19.44 -26.75
N LYS A 24 -13.46 19.78 -26.21
CA LYS A 24 -14.69 18.97 -26.25
C LYS A 24 -14.59 17.58 -25.60
N HIS A 25 -13.47 17.28 -24.91
CA HIS A 25 -13.29 16.06 -24.12
C HIS A 25 -14.34 15.98 -23.02
N ARG A 26 -14.91 14.79 -22.82
CA ARG A 26 -15.93 14.56 -21.78
C ARG A 26 -15.25 14.41 -20.42
N PHE A 27 -15.79 15.06 -19.39
CA PHE A 27 -15.34 14.86 -18.02
C PHE A 27 -15.89 13.55 -17.47
N ALA A 28 -15.04 12.79 -16.78
CA ALA A 28 -15.43 11.57 -16.10
C ALA A 28 -16.14 11.84 -14.77
N PHE A 29 -15.76 12.90 -14.06
CA PHE A 29 -16.21 13.22 -12.72
C PHE A 29 -16.58 14.69 -12.54
N GLU A 30 -17.64 14.95 -11.77
CA GLU A 30 -18.09 16.28 -11.39
C GLU A 30 -18.32 16.37 -9.86
N PRO A 31 -17.37 16.96 -9.11
CA PRO A 31 -17.50 17.06 -7.65
C PRO A 31 -18.72 17.83 -7.17
N ARG A 32 -19.23 18.79 -7.96
CA ARG A 32 -20.44 19.54 -7.59
C ARG A 32 -21.72 18.69 -7.64
N THR A 33 -21.71 17.58 -8.35
CA THR A 33 -22.83 16.64 -8.45
C THR A 33 -22.63 15.39 -7.58
N GLY A 34 -21.63 15.38 -6.70
CA GLY A 34 -21.43 14.33 -5.70
C GLY A 34 -20.24 13.38 -5.93
N ASP A 35 -19.46 13.53 -7.00
CA ASP A 35 -18.23 12.74 -7.17
C ASP A 35 -17.16 13.14 -6.13
N ILE A 36 -16.40 12.17 -5.61
CA ILE A 36 -15.41 12.44 -4.55
C ILE A 36 -14.18 13.23 -5.03
N ILE A 37 -13.93 13.26 -6.33
CA ILE A 37 -12.74 13.90 -6.93
C ILE A 37 -13.05 14.38 -8.35
N SER A 38 -12.24 15.33 -8.84
CA SER A 38 -12.28 15.78 -10.24
C SER A 38 -11.40 14.90 -11.14
N ASP A 39 -11.59 14.96 -12.46
CA ASP A 39 -10.71 14.31 -13.44
C ASP A 39 -9.23 14.62 -13.24
N ALA A 40 -8.88 15.89 -12.99
CA ALA A 40 -7.51 16.30 -12.73
C ALA A 40 -6.96 15.66 -11.45
N GLY A 41 -7.77 15.56 -10.39
CA GLY A 41 -7.38 14.89 -9.16
C GLY A 41 -7.19 13.38 -9.34
N PHE A 42 -8.03 12.75 -10.15
CA PHE A 42 -7.91 11.33 -10.48
C PHE A 42 -6.68 11.05 -11.36
N GLN A 43 -6.44 11.88 -12.37
CA GLN A 43 -5.23 11.82 -13.19
C GLN A 43 -3.98 11.96 -12.31
N SER A 44 -3.95 12.94 -11.42
CA SER A 44 -2.82 13.12 -10.49
C SER A 44 -2.63 11.91 -9.55
N ALA A 45 -3.70 11.19 -9.19
CA ALA A 45 -3.59 9.94 -8.42
C ALA A 45 -2.97 8.81 -9.27
N LEU A 46 -3.37 8.68 -10.54
CA LEU A 46 -2.73 7.76 -11.49
C LEU A 46 -1.25 8.06 -11.69
N ASP A 47 -0.91 9.34 -11.90
CA ASP A 47 0.46 9.78 -12.11
C ASP A 47 1.31 9.44 -10.87
N ALA A 48 0.81 9.72 -9.67
CA ALA A 48 1.52 9.41 -8.42
C ALA A 48 1.72 7.90 -8.20
N VAL A 49 0.74 7.06 -8.56
CA VAL A 49 0.83 5.61 -8.41
C VAL A 49 1.78 4.99 -9.43
N SER A 50 1.77 5.50 -10.66
CA SER A 50 2.63 5.05 -11.75
C SER A 50 4.05 5.64 -11.71
N SER A 51 4.35 6.54 -10.76
CA SER A 51 5.54 7.40 -10.77
C SER A 51 5.75 8.06 -12.14
N PHE A 52 4.71 8.74 -12.62
CA PHE A 52 4.66 9.40 -13.95
C PHE A 52 4.94 8.44 -15.13
N GLY A 53 4.57 7.16 -14.96
CA GLY A 53 4.67 6.12 -15.98
C GLY A 53 5.95 5.30 -15.95
N SER A 54 6.82 5.45 -14.94
CA SER A 54 8.02 4.61 -14.77
C SER A 54 7.70 3.23 -14.17
N VAL A 55 6.63 3.11 -13.40
CA VAL A 55 6.28 1.88 -12.67
C VAL A 55 4.88 1.40 -13.07
N ARG A 56 4.72 0.10 -13.26
CA ARG A 56 3.44 -0.56 -13.48
C ARG A 56 2.70 -0.78 -12.17
N PHE A 57 1.37 -0.71 -12.21
CA PHE A 57 0.53 -0.69 -11.01
C PHE A 57 -0.81 -1.41 -11.19
N LEU A 58 -1.38 -1.87 -10.06
CA LEU A 58 -2.73 -2.41 -9.99
C LEU A 58 -3.79 -1.34 -9.62
N PRO A 59 -5.08 -1.56 -9.96
CA PRO A 59 -6.18 -0.67 -9.56
C PRO A 59 -6.24 -0.39 -8.05
N ASP A 60 -5.89 -1.37 -7.22
CA ASP A 60 -5.91 -1.24 -5.76
C ASP A 60 -4.99 -0.11 -5.25
N HIS A 61 -3.85 0.13 -5.91
CA HIS A 61 -2.97 1.25 -5.56
C HIS A 61 -3.64 2.61 -5.81
N VAL A 62 -4.44 2.72 -6.87
CA VAL A 62 -5.21 3.94 -7.17
C VAL A 62 -6.32 4.12 -6.16
N TYR A 63 -7.01 3.04 -5.78
CA TYR A 63 -8.02 3.05 -4.72
C TYR A 63 -7.44 3.61 -3.41
N TYR A 64 -6.30 3.10 -2.97
CA TYR A 64 -5.65 3.56 -1.75
C TYR A 64 -5.10 4.99 -1.84
N GLU A 65 -4.57 5.40 -3.00
CA GLU A 65 -4.12 6.78 -3.22
C GLU A 65 -5.31 7.76 -3.16
N LEU A 66 -6.46 7.41 -3.72
CA LEU A 66 -7.68 8.22 -3.64
C LEU A 66 -8.21 8.31 -2.20
N ALA A 67 -8.23 7.20 -1.47
CA ALA A 67 -8.63 7.20 -0.06
C ALA A 67 -7.70 8.08 0.79
N ARG A 68 -6.39 8.07 0.50
CA ARG A 68 -5.40 8.92 1.18
C ARG A 68 -5.60 10.41 0.88
N ARG A 69 -5.90 10.75 -0.38
CA ARG A 69 -6.14 12.14 -0.82
C ARG A 69 -7.45 12.70 -0.31
N ARG A 70 -8.43 11.83 -0.03
CA ARG A 70 -9.65 12.22 0.67
C ARG A 70 -9.26 12.59 2.10
N LYS A 71 -8.90 13.85 2.31
CA LYS A 71 -8.80 14.44 3.65
C LYS A 71 -10.11 14.08 4.35
N ALA A 72 -10.02 13.36 5.48
CA ALA A 72 -11.11 13.37 6.44
C ALA A 72 -11.45 14.85 6.61
N SER A 73 -12.64 15.26 6.22
CA SER A 73 -13.07 16.65 6.28
C SER A 73 -13.04 17.04 7.75
N GLY A 74 -11.89 17.49 8.22
CA GLY A 74 -11.75 18.08 9.53
C GLY A 74 -12.68 19.26 9.58
N VAL A 75 -13.36 19.44 10.70
CA VAL A 75 -14.16 20.64 10.93
C VAL A 75 -13.28 21.85 10.61
N PRO A 76 -13.77 22.80 9.79
CA PRO A 76 -12.99 23.95 9.36
C PRO A 76 -12.30 24.59 10.58
N ARG A 77 -11.01 24.94 10.48
CA ARG A 77 -10.27 25.58 11.58
C ARG A 77 -11.03 26.78 12.16
N THR A 78 -11.79 27.50 11.33
CA THR A 78 -12.69 28.59 11.74
C THR A 78 -13.77 28.16 12.73
N VAL A 79 -14.39 26.99 12.56
CA VAL A 79 -15.36 26.44 13.50
C VAL A 79 -14.65 26.05 14.80
N MET A 80 -13.45 25.47 14.73
CA MET A 80 -12.64 25.15 15.92
C MET A 80 -12.26 26.40 16.72
N PHE A 81 -11.86 27.49 16.06
CA PHE A 81 -11.55 28.77 16.69
C PHE A 81 -12.78 29.47 17.29
N ALA A 82 -13.94 29.39 16.61
CA ALA A 82 -15.19 29.95 17.12
C ALA A 82 -15.61 29.27 18.44
N PHE A 83 -15.51 27.95 18.53
CA PHE A 83 -15.82 27.23 19.78
C PHE A 83 -14.79 27.50 20.88
N SER A 84 -13.49 27.61 20.57
CA SER A 84 -12.48 27.96 21.59
C SER A 84 -12.67 29.35 22.18
N GLY A 85 -13.10 30.33 21.37
CA GLY A 85 -13.37 31.69 21.85
C GLY A 85 -14.53 31.75 22.84
N VAL A 86 -15.64 31.05 22.54
CA VAL A 86 -16.83 30.99 23.42
C VAL A 86 -16.51 30.33 24.77
N ALA A 87 -15.64 29.32 24.77
CA ALA A 87 -15.28 28.58 25.98
C ALA A 87 -14.39 29.35 26.94
N VAL A 88 -13.42 30.11 26.41
CA VAL A 88 -12.57 31.00 27.21
C VAL A 88 -13.41 32.07 27.90
N VAL A 89 -14.41 32.64 27.19
CA VAL A 89 -15.33 33.62 27.77
C VAL A 89 -16.23 32.99 28.85
N ALA A 90 -16.73 31.76 28.64
CA ALA A 90 -17.54 31.05 29.63
C ALA A 90 -16.76 30.66 30.90
N ALA A 91 -15.47 30.32 30.77
CA ALA A 91 -14.60 29.96 31.88
C ALA A 91 -14.30 31.12 32.84
N ILE A 92 -14.37 32.38 32.36
CA ILE A 92 -14.14 33.58 33.17
C ILE A 92 -15.34 33.87 34.10
N VAL A 93 -16.55 33.41 33.76
CA VAL A 93 -17.79 33.87 34.42
C VAL A 93 -18.36 32.88 35.45
N ALA A 94 -18.04 31.58 35.39
CA ALA A 94 -18.61 30.60 36.34
C ALA A 94 -17.77 29.32 36.50
N THR A 95 -17.29 29.05 37.72
CA THR A 95 -16.49 27.88 38.11
C THR A 95 -17.15 26.51 37.86
N PRO A 96 -18.48 26.29 38.06
CA PRO A 96 -19.10 25.00 37.75
C PRO A 96 -19.35 24.75 36.24
N LEU A 97 -19.29 25.79 35.40
CA LEU A 97 -19.44 25.67 33.94
C LEU A 97 -18.15 25.18 33.24
N LEU A 98 -17.00 25.25 33.92
CA LEU A 98 -15.71 24.76 33.41
C LEU A 98 -15.70 23.24 33.16
N LEU A 99 -16.38 22.44 33.99
CA LEU A 99 -16.44 20.98 33.81
C LEU A 99 -17.35 20.57 32.63
N LEU A 100 -18.45 21.28 32.42
CA LEU A 100 -19.32 21.13 31.24
C LEU A 100 -18.61 21.58 29.96
N GLY A 101 -17.82 22.66 30.04
CA GLY A 101 -16.90 23.08 28.99
C GLY A 101 -15.90 21.97 28.68
N ALA A 102 -15.14 21.48 29.66
CA ALA A 102 -14.14 20.43 29.43
C ALA A 102 -14.73 19.14 28.82
N ALA A 103 -15.91 18.70 29.28
CA ALA A 103 -16.61 17.53 28.73
C ALA A 103 -17.09 17.74 27.28
N THR A 104 -17.61 18.94 26.95
CA THR A 104 -18.00 19.26 25.56
C THR A 104 -16.79 19.39 24.63
N PHE A 105 -15.68 19.97 25.09
CA PHE A 105 -14.42 19.96 24.34
C PHE A 105 -13.86 18.57 24.13
N ALA A 106 -13.91 17.70 25.14
CA ALA A 106 -13.50 16.31 25.02
C ALA A 106 -14.40 15.54 24.04
N GLY A 107 -15.72 15.75 24.09
CA GLY A 107 -16.68 15.14 23.17
C GLY A 107 -16.49 15.59 21.71
N ILE A 108 -16.33 16.90 21.49
CA ILE A 108 -16.02 17.46 20.17
C ILE A 108 -14.65 16.94 19.70
N GLY A 109 -13.62 16.97 20.55
CA GLY A 109 -12.29 16.44 20.23
C GLY A 109 -12.30 14.95 19.85
N ALA A 110 -13.15 14.15 20.49
CA ALA A 110 -13.36 12.75 20.14
C ALA A 110 -14.09 12.58 18.79
N MET A 111 -15.11 13.41 18.50
CA MET A 111 -15.80 13.42 17.21
C MET A 111 -14.94 13.93 16.05
N LEU A 112 -13.99 14.82 16.34
CA LEU A 112 -13.04 15.36 15.37
C LEU A 112 -11.83 14.47 15.11
N LYS A 113 -11.67 13.38 15.88
CA LYS A 113 -10.54 12.48 15.73
C LYS A 113 -10.64 11.79 14.36
N PRO A 114 -9.63 11.95 13.47
CA PRO A 114 -9.69 11.37 12.14
C PRO A 114 -9.89 9.87 12.26
N ARG A 115 -10.89 9.36 11.52
CA ARG A 115 -11.17 7.93 11.51
C ARG A 115 -9.91 7.21 11.00
N PRO A 116 -9.42 6.20 11.73
CA PRO A 116 -8.23 5.47 11.32
C PRO A 116 -8.46 4.61 10.07
N THR A 117 -9.74 4.31 9.80
CA THR A 117 -10.16 3.42 8.73
C THR A 117 -10.41 4.14 7.41
N LEU A 118 -10.41 3.33 6.37
CA LEU A 118 -10.67 3.72 4.99
C LEU A 118 -12.01 4.44 4.84
N ASN A 119 -11.99 5.56 4.11
CA ASN A 119 -13.11 6.49 4.01
C ASN A 119 -13.78 6.50 2.63
N VAL A 120 -13.32 5.71 1.66
CA VAL A 120 -13.91 5.56 0.32
C VAL A 120 -14.43 4.13 0.17
N GLU A 121 -15.73 3.94 -0.06
CA GLU A 121 -16.24 2.60 -0.29
C GLU A 121 -15.67 1.99 -1.59
N ARG A 122 -15.33 0.70 -1.57
CA ARG A 122 -14.79 0.00 -2.74
C ARG A 122 -15.72 0.08 -3.95
N SER A 123 -17.03 -0.05 -3.75
CA SER A 123 -18.04 0.05 -4.81
C SER A 123 -18.07 1.43 -5.49
N THR A 124 -17.84 2.50 -4.71
CA THR A 124 -17.73 3.87 -5.21
C THR A 124 -16.51 3.99 -6.09
N PHE A 125 -15.36 3.47 -5.64
CA PHE A 125 -14.15 3.43 -6.46
C PHE A 125 -14.35 2.63 -7.75
N ASP A 126 -14.92 1.43 -7.69
CA ASP A 126 -15.11 0.58 -8.87
C ASP A 126 -16.03 1.23 -9.91
N THR A 127 -17.01 2.00 -9.46
CA THR A 127 -17.90 2.80 -10.33
C THR A 127 -17.13 3.93 -11.01
N MET A 128 -16.31 4.64 -10.24
CA MET A 128 -15.46 5.71 -10.78
C MET A 128 -14.40 5.19 -11.75
N TRP A 129 -13.76 4.07 -11.41
CA TRP A 129 -12.77 3.39 -12.23
C TRP A 129 -13.35 3.00 -13.59
N ARG A 130 -14.55 2.40 -13.61
CA ARG A 130 -15.27 2.07 -14.85
C ARG A 130 -15.61 3.31 -15.69
N ARG A 131 -16.11 4.39 -15.05
CA ARG A 131 -16.40 5.67 -15.74
C ARG A 131 -15.13 6.27 -16.35
N TRP A 132 -14.03 6.25 -15.61
CA TRP A 132 -12.74 6.73 -16.09
C TRP A 132 -12.27 5.98 -17.33
N ILE A 133 -12.27 4.64 -17.27
CA ILE A 133 -11.83 3.80 -18.40
C ILE A 133 -12.74 4.01 -19.62
N ALA A 134 -14.06 4.12 -19.43
CA ALA A 134 -14.98 4.33 -20.54
C ALA A 134 -14.75 5.64 -21.31
N ILE A 135 -14.21 6.66 -20.64
CA ILE A 135 -14.00 8.01 -21.22
C ILE A 135 -12.56 8.21 -21.68
N ASN A 136 -11.58 7.74 -20.90
CA ASN A 136 -10.16 8.03 -21.11
C ASN A 136 -9.37 6.81 -21.63
N GLY A 137 -9.97 5.61 -21.65
CA GLY A 137 -9.30 4.36 -21.96
C GLY A 137 -8.51 3.79 -20.77
N GLN A 138 -7.77 2.71 -21.02
CA GLN A 138 -6.92 2.09 -20.01
C GLN A 138 -5.71 2.98 -19.70
N PRO A 139 -5.45 3.29 -18.41
CA PRO A 139 -4.24 4.01 -18.02
C PRO A 139 -2.97 3.26 -18.45
N LYS A 140 -1.95 4.02 -18.87
CA LYS A 140 -0.63 3.46 -19.18
C LYS A 140 -0.02 2.84 -17.91
N GLY A 141 0.58 1.66 -18.04
CA GLY A 141 1.23 0.97 -16.92
C GLY A 141 0.26 0.19 -16.02
N LEU A 142 -1.04 0.17 -16.34
CA LEU A 142 -1.99 -0.69 -15.63
C LEU A 142 -1.64 -2.16 -15.82
N ILE A 143 -1.51 -2.89 -14.71
CA ILE A 143 -1.34 -4.33 -14.69
C ILE A 143 -2.73 -4.95 -14.88
N VAL A 144 -2.91 -5.59 -16.03
CA VAL A 144 -4.08 -6.41 -16.32
C VAL A 144 -3.62 -7.85 -16.19
N ARG A 145 -4.16 -8.58 -15.21
CA ARG A 145 -3.90 -10.01 -15.08
C ARG A 145 -4.45 -10.68 -16.33
N ARG A 146 -3.55 -11.17 -17.18
CA ARG A 146 -3.94 -12.01 -18.30
C ARG A 146 -4.28 -13.36 -17.68
N GLU A 147 -5.53 -13.79 -17.78
CA GLU A 147 -5.86 -15.20 -17.55
C GLU A 147 -4.85 -16.01 -18.33
N ALA A 148 -4.21 -16.99 -17.68
CA ALA A 148 -3.11 -17.74 -18.24
C ALA A 148 -3.55 -18.39 -19.55
N ALA A 149 -3.29 -17.72 -20.67
CA ALA A 149 -3.35 -18.32 -21.97
C ALA A 149 -2.30 -19.44 -21.89
N GLY A 150 -2.80 -20.69 -21.92
CA GLY A 150 -2.08 -21.90 -21.57
C GLY A 150 -0.92 -22.26 -22.51
N THR A 151 0.05 -21.38 -22.67
CA THR A 151 1.39 -21.76 -23.10
C THR A 151 2.07 -22.40 -21.89
N PRO A 152 2.26 -23.73 -21.88
CA PRO A 152 3.04 -24.38 -20.82
C PRO A 152 4.43 -23.76 -20.82
N TYR A 153 4.86 -23.31 -19.64
CA TYR A 153 6.22 -22.84 -19.42
C TYR A 153 7.17 -23.95 -19.86
N ARG A 154 8.04 -23.69 -20.84
CA ARG A 154 8.99 -24.72 -21.28
C ARG A 154 10.00 -24.94 -20.17
N HIS A 155 10.09 -26.18 -19.72
CA HIS A 155 10.99 -26.61 -18.65
C HIS A 155 12.45 -26.20 -18.89
N SER A 156 12.86 -26.05 -20.16
CA SER A 156 14.18 -25.58 -20.57
C SER A 156 14.53 -24.17 -20.11
N ASP A 157 13.54 -23.27 -20.02
CA ASP A 157 13.83 -21.83 -19.85
C ASP A 157 14.08 -21.47 -18.38
N VAL A 158 13.56 -22.28 -17.44
CA VAL A 158 13.76 -22.10 -15.98
C VAL A 158 15.02 -22.79 -15.48
N GLN A 159 15.38 -23.95 -16.05
CA GLN A 159 16.53 -24.73 -15.56
C GLN A 159 17.88 -24.05 -15.75
N HIS A 160 17.97 -23.08 -16.67
CA HIS A 160 19.17 -22.25 -16.84
C HIS A 160 19.25 -21.10 -15.84
N TYR A 161 18.19 -20.83 -15.06
CA TYR A 161 18.18 -19.81 -14.02
C TYR A 161 18.53 -20.41 -12.66
N SER A 162 19.69 -20.02 -12.13
CA SER A 162 20.04 -20.20 -10.72
C SER A 162 19.54 -19.01 -9.93
N PHE A 163 18.45 -19.17 -9.20
CA PHE A 163 17.96 -18.15 -8.27
C PHE A 163 18.74 -18.22 -6.97
N ASP A 164 19.54 -17.20 -6.68
CA ASP A 164 20.20 -17.06 -5.37
C ASP A 164 19.25 -16.51 -4.30
N ARG A 165 18.12 -15.96 -4.72
CA ARG A 165 17.14 -15.28 -3.87
C ARG A 165 15.72 -15.67 -4.22
N ALA A 166 14.83 -15.63 -3.23
CA ALA A 166 13.40 -15.81 -3.44
C ALA A 166 12.60 -14.74 -2.69
N VAL A 167 11.60 -14.15 -3.34
CA VAL A 167 10.60 -13.28 -2.72
C VAL A 167 9.29 -14.04 -2.64
N ILE A 168 8.85 -14.34 -1.42
CA ILE A 168 7.60 -15.07 -1.19
C ILE A 168 6.55 -14.09 -0.68
N CYS A 169 5.49 -13.93 -1.46
CA CYS A 169 4.39 -13.03 -1.20
C CYS A 169 3.23 -13.75 -0.52
N ASP A 170 2.42 -13.04 0.27
CA ASP A 170 1.14 -13.57 0.75
C ASP A 170 0.05 -13.58 -0.33
N ARG A 171 0.11 -12.64 -1.28
CA ARG A 171 -0.93 -12.43 -2.31
C ARG A 171 -0.40 -12.50 -3.76
N PRO A 172 -1.20 -13.05 -4.70
CA PRO A 172 -0.89 -13.02 -6.13
C PRO A 172 -0.74 -11.61 -6.71
N GLU A 173 -1.51 -10.63 -6.21
CA GLU A 173 -1.44 -9.23 -6.67
C GLU A 173 -0.04 -8.63 -6.47
N THR A 174 0.60 -8.96 -5.35
CA THR A 174 1.97 -8.51 -5.05
C THR A 174 2.99 -9.16 -5.98
N VAL A 175 2.79 -10.44 -6.33
CA VAL A 175 3.61 -11.13 -7.34
C VAL A 175 3.47 -10.44 -8.69
N ASP A 176 2.25 -10.15 -9.13
CA ASP A 176 2.00 -9.44 -10.40
C ASP A 176 2.69 -8.08 -10.44
N LEU A 177 2.65 -7.33 -9.33
CA LEU A 177 3.35 -6.07 -9.20
C LEU A 177 4.86 -6.23 -9.45
N LEU A 178 5.50 -7.21 -8.82
CA LEU A 178 6.94 -7.44 -8.94
C LEU A 178 7.32 -7.98 -10.33
N LEU A 179 6.55 -8.91 -10.88
CA LEU A 179 6.79 -9.47 -12.21
C LEU A 179 6.61 -8.43 -13.32
N ALA A 180 5.55 -7.63 -13.25
CA ALA A 180 5.25 -6.61 -14.25
C ALA A 180 6.29 -5.48 -14.28
N ASN A 181 7.03 -5.29 -13.18
CA ASN A 181 8.13 -4.34 -13.05
C ASN A 181 9.51 -5.01 -13.16
N ASN A 182 9.60 -6.21 -13.75
CA ASN A 182 10.86 -6.94 -14.02
C ASN A 182 11.74 -7.20 -12.79
N PHE A 183 11.18 -7.14 -11.57
CA PHE A 183 11.96 -7.21 -10.34
C PHE A 183 12.77 -8.51 -10.23
N HIS A 184 12.14 -9.62 -10.63
CA HIS A 184 12.73 -10.96 -10.64
C HIS A 184 13.99 -11.05 -11.52
N PHE A 185 13.98 -10.37 -12.67
CA PHE A 185 15.10 -10.35 -13.62
C PHE A 185 16.23 -9.45 -13.10
N GLU A 186 15.91 -8.24 -12.63
CA GLU A 186 16.91 -7.27 -12.17
C GLU A 186 17.63 -7.71 -10.89
N ASN A 187 16.99 -8.54 -10.05
CA ASN A 187 17.53 -8.96 -8.75
C ASN A 187 17.96 -10.42 -8.68
N ASN A 188 17.93 -11.14 -9.81
CA ASN A 188 18.15 -12.58 -9.90
C ASN A 188 17.37 -13.36 -8.82
N CYS A 189 16.06 -13.09 -8.71
CA CYS A 189 15.23 -13.67 -7.66
C CYS A 189 13.97 -14.32 -8.22
N ALA A 190 13.59 -15.47 -7.67
CA ALA A 190 12.27 -16.05 -7.91
C ALA A 190 11.20 -15.25 -7.15
N VAL A 191 10.01 -15.09 -7.72
CA VAL A 191 8.88 -14.42 -7.05
C VAL A 191 7.66 -15.32 -7.09
N LEU A 192 7.16 -15.73 -5.92
CA LEU A 192 6.02 -16.65 -5.78
C LEU A 192 5.05 -16.14 -4.71
N ALA A 193 3.78 -16.51 -4.79
CA ALA A 193 2.84 -16.35 -3.68
C ALA A 193 2.71 -17.66 -2.91
N VAL A 194 2.51 -17.57 -1.60
CA VAL A 194 2.31 -18.73 -0.71
C VAL A 194 1.12 -19.60 -1.11
N THR A 195 0.16 -19.03 -1.85
CA THR A 195 -1.06 -19.68 -2.33
C THR A 195 -0.83 -20.61 -3.53
N GLY A 196 0.36 -20.65 -4.12
CA GLY A 196 0.62 -21.46 -5.31
C GLY A 196 0.77 -20.65 -6.61
N TYR A 197 0.87 -19.32 -6.54
CA TYR A 197 0.97 -18.46 -7.72
C TYR A 197 2.44 -18.14 -8.07
N PRO A 198 2.84 -18.08 -9.36
CA PRO A 198 2.06 -18.44 -10.56
C PRO A 198 1.87 -19.96 -10.70
N GLU A 199 0.64 -20.41 -10.99
CA GLU A 199 0.25 -21.83 -10.92
C GLU A 199 1.13 -22.77 -11.76
N HIS A 200 1.47 -22.37 -12.98
CA HIS A 200 2.22 -23.21 -13.93
C HIS A 200 3.70 -23.38 -13.55
N ALA A 201 4.29 -22.43 -12.81
CA ALA A 201 5.70 -22.45 -12.44
C ALA A 201 5.92 -22.80 -10.97
N PHE A 202 4.88 -22.73 -10.14
CA PHE A 202 5.00 -22.77 -8.68
C PHE A 202 5.71 -24.01 -8.17
N SER A 203 5.24 -25.20 -8.53
CA SER A 203 5.80 -26.46 -8.00
C SER A 203 7.27 -26.63 -8.41
N LEU A 204 7.59 -26.39 -9.68
CA LEU A 204 8.95 -26.50 -10.22
C LEU A 204 9.90 -25.52 -9.55
N VAL A 205 9.54 -24.23 -9.52
CA VAL A 205 10.40 -23.19 -8.94
C VAL A 205 10.55 -23.42 -7.44
N ARG A 206 9.49 -23.78 -6.72
CA ARG A 206 9.58 -24.08 -5.29
C ARG A 206 10.54 -25.25 -5.01
N GLU A 207 10.49 -26.33 -5.79
CA GLU A 207 11.43 -27.44 -5.65
C GLU A 207 12.88 -27.03 -5.91
N MET A 208 13.13 -26.22 -6.94
CA MET A 208 14.46 -25.67 -7.23
C MET A 208 14.97 -24.81 -6.05
N LEU A 209 14.12 -23.95 -5.49
CA LEU A 209 14.46 -23.11 -4.35
C LEU A 209 14.81 -23.94 -3.11
N LYS A 210 14.02 -24.99 -2.80
CA LYS A 210 14.27 -25.87 -1.65
C LYS A 210 15.63 -26.55 -1.70
N ASN A 211 16.09 -26.89 -2.90
CA ASN A 211 17.35 -27.60 -3.11
C ASN A 211 18.57 -26.65 -3.17
N ASN A 212 18.37 -25.33 -3.06
CA ASN A 212 19.47 -24.36 -3.06
C ASN A 212 19.96 -24.07 -1.62
N PRO A 213 21.17 -24.51 -1.22
CA PRO A 213 21.69 -24.30 0.12
C PRO A 213 22.13 -22.85 0.41
N ARG A 214 22.25 -22.00 -0.62
CA ARG A 214 22.66 -20.59 -0.51
C ARG A 214 21.49 -19.63 -0.67
N LEU A 215 20.26 -20.12 -0.54
CA LEU A 215 19.07 -19.32 -0.80
C LEU A 215 18.78 -18.34 0.34
N SER A 216 18.67 -17.05 0.00
CA SER A 216 18.04 -16.04 0.85
C SER A 216 16.58 -15.82 0.47
N VAL A 217 15.68 -15.97 1.42
CA VAL A 217 14.23 -15.88 1.23
C VAL A 217 13.70 -14.61 1.88
N TYR A 218 12.99 -13.78 1.14
CA TYR A 218 12.39 -12.54 1.62
C TYR A 218 10.86 -12.69 1.63
N ALA A 219 10.26 -12.63 2.83
CA ALA A 219 8.82 -12.72 3.01
C ALA A 219 8.17 -11.33 2.91
N LEU A 220 7.40 -11.10 1.85
CA LEU A 220 6.69 -9.84 1.60
C LEU A 220 5.19 -10.04 1.81
N HIS A 221 4.57 -9.26 2.70
CA HIS A 221 3.18 -9.48 3.07
C HIS A 221 2.46 -8.20 3.51
N ASP A 222 1.15 -8.28 3.54
CA ASP A 222 0.23 -7.30 4.11
C ASP A 222 0.30 -7.29 5.65
N ALA A 223 -0.13 -6.20 6.29
CA ALA A 223 -0.28 -6.14 7.75
C ALA A 223 -1.56 -6.86 8.18
N THR A 224 -1.53 -8.18 8.08
CA THR A 224 -2.57 -9.13 8.50
C THR A 224 -1.97 -10.17 9.44
N PRO A 225 -2.78 -10.86 10.27
CA PRO A 225 -2.31 -11.97 11.09
C PRO A 225 -1.60 -13.04 10.24
N GLU A 226 -2.21 -13.41 9.13
CA GLU A 226 -1.67 -14.41 8.21
C GLU A 226 -0.36 -13.91 7.59
N GLY A 227 -0.29 -12.63 7.22
CA GLY A 227 0.91 -11.99 6.68
C GLY A 227 2.05 -11.96 7.69
N CYS A 228 1.82 -11.47 8.91
CA CYS A 228 2.86 -11.40 9.95
C CYS A 228 3.38 -12.78 10.37
N GLY A 229 2.60 -13.84 10.16
CA GLY A 229 3.05 -15.22 10.37
C GLY A 229 3.80 -15.83 9.18
N LEU A 230 3.91 -15.15 8.03
CA LEU A 230 4.43 -15.73 6.80
C LEU A 230 5.89 -16.17 6.94
N ALA A 231 6.78 -15.29 7.40
CA ALA A 231 8.21 -15.61 7.54
C ALA A 231 8.42 -16.84 8.44
N HIS A 232 7.74 -16.88 9.58
CA HIS A 232 7.79 -18.02 10.50
C HIS A 232 7.28 -19.32 9.85
N ARG A 233 6.17 -19.27 9.10
CA ARG A 233 5.65 -20.45 8.38
C ARG A 233 6.65 -20.94 7.32
N LEU A 234 7.25 -20.05 6.55
CA LEU A 234 8.23 -20.43 5.53
C LEU A 234 9.47 -21.09 6.15
N ALA A 235 9.90 -20.60 7.32
CA ALA A 235 11.04 -21.15 8.04
C ALA A 235 10.75 -22.49 8.72
N SER A 236 9.50 -22.77 9.11
CA SER A 236 9.14 -23.96 9.90
C SER A 236 8.45 -25.08 9.10
N ASP A 237 7.78 -24.75 8.00
CA ASP A 237 7.01 -25.72 7.20
C ASP A 237 7.92 -26.58 6.31
N GLU A 238 7.74 -27.90 6.37
CA GLU A 238 8.41 -28.90 5.54
C GLU A 238 8.11 -28.76 4.05
N ARG A 239 6.94 -28.22 3.70
CA ARG A 239 6.58 -27.91 2.31
C ARG A 239 7.40 -26.75 1.75
N TRP A 240 7.95 -25.91 2.63
CA TRP A 240 8.84 -24.80 2.31
C TRP A 240 10.28 -25.14 2.67
N PHE A 241 10.90 -24.45 3.61
CA PHE A 241 12.34 -24.55 3.84
C PHE A 241 12.70 -25.33 5.11
N ARG A 242 11.84 -25.37 6.14
CA ARG A 242 12.10 -26.09 7.40
C ARG A 242 13.53 -25.87 7.95
N GLY A 243 13.96 -24.62 7.97
CA GLY A 243 15.30 -24.21 8.43
C GLY A 243 16.44 -24.41 7.42
N SER A 244 16.17 -24.91 6.21
CA SER A 244 17.19 -25.11 5.17
C SER A 244 17.63 -23.82 4.46
N ALA A 245 16.89 -22.72 4.66
CA ALA A 245 17.15 -21.43 4.04
C ALA A 245 16.96 -20.30 5.06
N ARG A 246 17.71 -19.22 4.87
CA ARG A 246 17.56 -18.01 5.67
C ARG A 246 16.30 -17.27 5.24
N VAL A 247 15.39 -16.99 6.18
CA VAL A 247 14.16 -16.25 5.92
C VAL A 247 14.24 -14.87 6.57
N VAL A 248 14.13 -13.82 5.75
CA VAL A 248 14.13 -12.41 6.13
C VAL A 248 12.72 -11.86 5.96
N GLU A 249 12.20 -11.22 6.99
CA GLU A 249 10.88 -10.59 6.93
C GLU A 249 10.99 -9.15 6.45
N VAL A 250 10.38 -8.86 5.30
CA VAL A 250 10.38 -7.54 4.65
C VAL A 250 8.97 -6.97 4.48
N GLY A 251 7.96 -7.72 4.94
CA GLY A 251 6.56 -7.36 4.84
C GLY A 251 6.15 -6.17 5.72
N MET A 252 4.92 -5.72 5.51
CA MET A 252 4.35 -4.64 6.29
C MET A 252 3.88 -5.16 7.65
N ARG A 253 4.53 -4.71 8.71
CA ARG A 253 4.14 -4.95 10.11
C ARG A 253 3.23 -3.83 10.63
N PRO A 254 2.47 -4.03 11.73
CA PRO A 254 1.62 -2.98 12.31
C PRO A 254 2.36 -1.68 12.63
N ALA A 255 3.62 -1.74 13.06
CA ALA A 255 4.46 -0.56 13.26
C ALA A 255 4.61 0.29 11.97
N HIS A 256 4.70 -0.37 10.81
CA HIS A 256 4.76 0.27 9.50
C HIS A 256 3.37 0.77 9.06
N ALA A 257 2.35 -0.07 9.23
CA ALA A 257 0.95 0.25 8.89
C ALA A 257 0.44 1.50 9.61
N ARG A 258 0.93 1.77 10.83
CA ARG A 258 0.57 2.97 11.62
C ARG A 258 0.83 4.30 10.93
N LYS A 259 1.72 4.33 9.93
CA LYS A 259 2.00 5.52 9.11
C LYS A 259 0.93 5.79 8.06
N PHE A 260 0.05 4.82 7.79
CA PHE A 260 -1.00 4.86 6.78
C PHE A 260 -2.39 5.06 7.40
N LYS A 261 -2.51 5.91 8.44
CA LYS A 261 -3.80 6.26 9.05
C LYS A 261 -4.77 6.78 7.98
N GLY A 262 -6.01 6.32 8.03
CA GLY A 262 -7.06 6.70 7.08
C GLY A 262 -7.20 5.77 5.88
N VAL A 263 -6.36 4.73 5.76
CA VAL A 263 -6.49 3.68 4.76
C VAL A 263 -6.51 2.26 5.35
N TRP A 264 -6.67 2.13 6.67
CA TRP A 264 -6.81 0.82 7.32
C TRP A 264 -8.19 0.21 7.08
N THR A 265 -8.25 -1.11 6.99
CA THR A 265 -9.51 -1.84 6.96
C THR A 265 -9.84 -2.32 8.36
N ALA A 266 -11.11 -2.22 8.77
CA ALA A 266 -11.54 -2.77 10.06
C ALA A 266 -11.39 -4.31 10.04
N ALA A 267 -11.05 -4.87 11.19
CA ALA A 267 -10.90 -6.30 11.37
C ALA A 267 -11.66 -6.78 12.60
N SER A 268 -11.90 -8.09 12.62
CA SER A 268 -12.38 -8.79 13.80
C SER A 268 -11.74 -10.18 13.83
N GLY A 269 -11.59 -10.73 15.03
CA GLY A 269 -11.03 -12.05 15.25
C GLY A 269 -9.84 -12.04 16.20
N THR A 270 -9.54 -13.21 16.73
CA THR A 270 -8.39 -13.45 17.63
C THR A 270 -7.13 -13.64 16.81
N VAL A 271 -6.04 -13.01 17.25
CA VAL A 271 -4.74 -13.10 16.59
C VAL A 271 -3.80 -13.96 17.43
N ASP A 272 -3.19 -14.94 16.78
CA ASP A 272 -2.24 -15.85 17.39
C ASP A 272 -0.97 -15.09 17.83
N LYS A 273 -0.54 -15.31 19.08
CA LYS A 273 0.62 -14.64 19.68
C LYS A 273 1.97 -15.19 19.21
N ARG A 274 2.00 -16.35 18.54
CA ARG A 274 3.26 -17.06 18.23
C ARG A 274 4.27 -16.23 17.43
N TYR A 275 3.82 -15.28 16.63
CA TYR A 275 4.66 -14.54 15.67
C TYR A 275 4.35 -13.04 15.62
N VAL A 276 3.67 -12.50 16.64
CA VAL A 276 3.42 -11.06 16.77
C VAL A 276 3.61 -10.63 18.22
N THR A 277 4.09 -9.41 18.41
CA THR A 277 4.13 -8.79 19.75
C THR A 277 2.73 -8.50 20.28
N ASP A 278 2.57 -8.29 21.59
CA ASP A 278 1.26 -7.93 22.16
C ASP A 278 0.72 -6.59 21.60
N ASP A 279 1.59 -5.63 21.30
CA ASP A 279 1.20 -4.36 20.65
C ASP A 279 0.70 -4.58 19.21
N GLU A 280 1.41 -5.40 18.44
CA GLU A 280 1.00 -5.78 17.08
C GLU A 280 -0.32 -6.55 17.10
N ARG A 281 -0.48 -7.48 18.04
CA ARG A 281 -1.71 -8.25 18.25
C ARG A 281 -2.90 -7.32 18.51
N MET A 282 -2.76 -6.38 19.43
CA MET A 282 -3.83 -5.43 19.75
C MET A 282 -4.25 -4.58 18.54
N TRP A 283 -3.31 -4.25 17.66
CA TRP A 283 -3.61 -3.55 16.42
C TRP A 283 -4.28 -4.48 15.40
N LEU A 284 -3.76 -5.70 15.21
CA LEU A 284 -4.29 -6.74 14.33
C LEU A 284 -5.61 -7.36 14.81
N GLU A 285 -6.05 -7.15 16.05
CA GLU A 285 -7.41 -7.54 16.45
C GLU A 285 -8.45 -6.54 15.92
N LYS A 286 -8.02 -5.34 15.52
CA LYS A 286 -8.89 -4.22 15.14
C LYS A 286 -8.76 -3.79 13.69
N TYR A 287 -7.57 -3.94 13.10
CA TYR A 287 -7.24 -3.36 11.80
C TYR A 287 -6.40 -4.29 10.93
N ARG A 288 -6.50 -4.07 9.62
CA ARG A 288 -5.63 -4.62 8.58
C ARG A 288 -5.10 -3.47 7.73
N CYS A 289 -3.97 -3.67 7.05
CA CYS A 289 -3.52 -2.77 6.00
C CYS A 289 -2.90 -3.61 4.88
N GLU A 290 -3.31 -3.37 3.64
CA GLU A 290 -2.74 -4.05 2.47
C GLU A 290 -1.47 -3.33 2.03
N LEU A 291 -0.52 -4.09 1.46
CA LEU A 291 0.71 -3.56 0.89
C LEU A 291 0.40 -2.63 -0.30
N ALA A 292 -0.72 -2.84 -0.99
CA ALA A 292 -1.24 -1.95 -2.03
C ALA A 292 -1.53 -0.52 -1.52
N ALA A 293 -1.61 -0.32 -0.20
CA ALA A 293 -1.67 1.01 0.39
C ALA A 293 -0.37 1.79 0.24
N ILE A 294 0.75 1.13 -0.09
CA ILE A 294 2.05 1.74 -0.40
C ILE A 294 2.13 1.96 -1.91
N ARG A 295 2.74 3.08 -2.35
CA ARG A 295 2.91 3.30 -3.79
C ARG A 295 3.86 2.23 -4.38
N PRO A 296 3.58 1.70 -5.58
CA PRO A 296 4.38 0.66 -6.25
C PRO A 296 5.90 0.87 -6.19
N GLU A 297 6.37 2.07 -6.54
CA GLU A 297 7.79 2.43 -6.52
C GLU A 297 8.42 2.25 -5.13
N GLN A 298 7.70 2.62 -4.06
CA GLN A 298 8.19 2.50 -2.70
C GLN A 298 8.26 1.03 -2.24
N VAL A 299 7.36 0.16 -2.72
CA VAL A 299 7.43 -1.28 -2.44
C VAL A 299 8.69 -1.87 -3.08
N ILE A 300 8.91 -1.58 -4.37
CA ILE A 300 10.07 -2.07 -5.13
C ILE A 300 11.37 -1.57 -4.51
N LYS A 301 11.47 -0.26 -4.22
CA LYS A 301 12.68 0.34 -3.63
C LYS A 301 13.00 -0.27 -2.27
N ARG A 302 12.00 -0.46 -1.39
CA ARG A 302 12.22 -1.07 -0.07
C ARG A 302 12.70 -2.51 -0.17
N LEU A 303 12.08 -3.31 -1.04
CA LEU A 303 12.48 -4.69 -1.25
C LEU A 303 13.92 -4.77 -1.79
N PHE A 304 14.26 -3.92 -2.75
CA PHE A 304 15.62 -3.79 -3.26
C PHE A 304 16.63 -3.41 -2.16
N THR A 305 16.29 -2.43 -1.32
CA THR A 305 17.14 -2.03 -0.19
C THR A 305 17.33 -3.17 0.82
N ALA A 306 16.29 -3.94 1.12
CA ALA A 306 16.40 -5.08 2.01
C ALA A 306 17.34 -6.16 1.44
N ILE A 307 17.21 -6.48 0.15
CA ILE A 307 18.07 -7.46 -0.54
C ILE A 307 19.54 -7.02 -0.56
N THR A 308 19.79 -5.74 -0.87
CA THR A 308 21.16 -5.21 -0.99
C THR A 308 21.84 -5.01 0.36
N THR A 309 21.09 -4.57 1.38
CA THR A 309 21.62 -4.42 2.75
C THR A 309 22.01 -5.77 3.32
N GLU A 310 21.20 -6.80 3.09
CA GLU A 310 21.50 -8.15 3.57
C GLU A 310 22.70 -8.76 2.85
N ALA A 311 22.83 -8.59 1.54
CA ALA A 311 24.04 -8.99 0.80
C ALA A 311 25.32 -8.33 1.36
N THR A 312 25.21 -7.07 1.82
CA THR A 312 26.33 -6.35 2.45
C THR A 312 26.65 -6.91 3.83
N LEU A 313 25.64 -7.26 4.63
CA LEU A 313 25.81 -7.86 5.95
C LEU A 313 26.41 -9.26 5.86
N GLU A 314 26.01 -10.08 4.87
CA GLU A 314 26.59 -11.41 4.65
C GLU A 314 28.07 -11.34 4.28
N GLN A 315 28.44 -10.40 3.40
CA GLN A 315 29.85 -10.16 3.06
C GLN A 315 30.67 -9.74 4.28
N ALA A 316 30.10 -8.93 5.18
CA ALA A 316 30.74 -8.52 6.42
C ALA A 316 30.76 -9.63 7.50
N SER A 317 29.77 -10.51 7.53
CA SER A 317 29.63 -11.59 8.53
C SER A 317 30.41 -12.86 8.19
N THR A 318 31.15 -12.91 7.08
CA THR A 318 32.10 -13.99 6.76
C THR A 318 33.21 -14.19 7.82
N TYR A 319 33.16 -13.47 8.95
CA TYR A 319 34.05 -13.60 10.11
C TYR A 319 33.40 -14.15 11.39
N VAL A 320 32.10 -14.48 11.45
CA VAL A 320 31.49 -15.06 12.67
C VAL A 320 30.42 -16.10 12.32
N GLU A 321 30.58 -17.31 12.88
CA GLU A 321 29.72 -18.48 12.69
C GLU A 321 28.31 -18.36 13.31
N SER A 322 27.33 -18.77 12.50
CA SER A 322 26.17 -19.64 12.77
C SER A 322 25.35 -19.47 14.06
N GLY A 323 24.12 -18.98 13.87
CA GLY A 323 22.98 -19.19 14.76
C GLY A 323 21.69 -18.92 13.99
N GLY A 324 20.84 -19.93 13.84
CA GLY A 324 19.58 -19.84 13.09
C GLY A 324 18.58 -18.91 13.79
N ASP A 325 18.51 -17.67 13.33
CA ASP A 325 17.52 -16.67 13.72
C ASP A 325 16.87 -16.09 12.46
N TYR A 326 15.55 -15.96 12.48
CA TYR A 326 14.84 -15.19 11.44
C TYR A 326 15.02 -13.70 11.76
N TRP A 327 15.39 -12.91 10.76
CA TRP A 327 15.72 -11.50 10.95
C TRP A 327 14.56 -10.62 10.51
N VAL A 328 14.15 -9.71 11.40
CA VAL A 328 13.16 -8.67 11.11
C VAL A 328 13.89 -7.41 10.66
N ASP A 329 13.69 -6.99 9.41
CA ASP A 329 14.18 -5.69 8.97
C ASP A 329 13.29 -4.56 9.50
N SER A 330 13.71 -3.96 10.62
CA SER A 330 13.04 -2.81 11.24
C SER A 330 13.48 -1.46 10.66
N TYR A 331 14.54 -1.42 9.84
CA TYR A 331 15.17 -0.17 9.42
C TYR A 331 14.57 0.41 8.14
N SER A 332 14.17 -0.43 7.18
CA SER A 332 13.72 0.01 5.83
C SER A 332 12.43 0.85 5.82
N PHE A 333 11.54 0.68 6.80
CA PHE A 333 10.30 1.45 6.87
C PHE A 333 10.41 2.78 7.62
N SER A 334 11.50 3.02 8.36
CA SER A 334 11.63 4.18 9.26
C SER A 334 11.93 5.49 8.53
N LYS A 335 12.83 5.49 7.54
CA LYS A 335 13.38 6.71 6.90
C LYS A 335 12.57 7.23 5.69
N ASP A 336 12.03 6.36 4.85
CA ASP A 336 11.46 6.78 3.55
C ASP A 336 10.00 7.27 3.61
N SER A 337 9.34 7.20 4.77
CA SER A 337 7.96 7.71 4.91
C SER A 337 7.88 9.23 5.10
N GLN A 338 9.00 9.89 5.43
CA GLN A 338 9.08 11.35 5.57
C GLN A 338 9.77 12.02 4.37
N ALA A 339 10.53 11.26 3.56
CA ALA A 339 11.33 11.82 2.46
C ALA A 339 10.61 11.86 1.10
N SER A 340 9.36 11.42 1.02
CA SER A 340 8.52 11.77 -0.14
C SER A 340 7.99 13.17 0.11
N ASP A 341 8.75 14.16 -0.37
CA ASP A 341 8.30 15.53 -0.63
C ASP A 341 6.92 15.48 -1.31
N GLY A 342 5.88 15.51 -0.49
CA GLY A 342 4.56 15.91 -0.92
C GLY A 342 4.66 17.42 -1.05
N GLY A 343 4.91 17.85 -2.29
CA GLY A 343 4.99 19.24 -2.70
C GLY A 343 4.14 20.15 -1.85
N ASP A 344 4.83 21.05 -1.17
CA ASP A 344 4.30 22.31 -0.72
C ASP A 344 4.17 23.22 -1.96
N ASP A 345 3.28 22.87 -2.87
CA ASP A 345 2.79 23.75 -3.94
C ASP A 345 1.40 24.27 -3.55
N SER A 346 1.44 25.12 -2.52
CA SER A 346 0.43 26.14 -2.28
C SER A 346 0.38 27.08 -3.50
N PHE A 347 -0.51 26.80 -4.44
CA PHE A 347 -1.17 27.86 -5.18
C PHE A 347 -2.40 28.30 -4.39
N GLY A 348 -2.24 29.44 -3.71
CA GLY A 348 -3.22 30.13 -2.88
C GLY A 348 -2.51 31.15 -2.03
#